data_AF-A0A6A6AT13-F1
#
_entry.id   AF-A0A6A6AT13-F1
#
_cell.length_a   1.000
_cell.length_b   1.000
_cell.length_c   1.000
_cell.angle_alpha   90.00
_cell.angle_beta   90.00
_cell.angle_gamma   90.00
#
_symmetry.space_group_name_H-M   'P 1'
#
loop_
_entity.id
_entity.type
_entity.pdbx_description
1 polymer ?
#
loop_
_entity_poly.entity_id
_entity_poly.type
_entity_poly.pdbx_seq_one_letter_code
_entity_poly.pdbx_strand_id
1 'polypeptide(L)' 'MSRYVVRKHSDIALTVIPLFAKYPLQSSKLADYKDFCEVAKIIDSKAHLTKEGLEHIDLIKSGMNRGRFS' A
#
# COMPACT_ATOMS: atom_id res chain seq x y z
N MET A 1 6.03 -7.84 23.63
CA MET A 1 6.63 -7.27 22.40
C MET A 1 5.91 -5.98 22.05
N SER A 2 6.61 -4.85 22.03
CA SER A 2 6.05 -3.60 21.50
C SER A 2 6.03 -3.63 19.98
N ARG A 3 4.98 -3.06 19.37
CA ARG A 3 4.82 -2.94 17.91
C ARG A 3 4.85 -1.47 17.53
N TYR A 4 5.75 -1.08 16.63
CA TYR A 4 5.68 0.22 15.97
C TYR A 4 4.64 0.18 14.85
N VAL A 5 3.70 1.14 14.84
CA VAL A 5 2.61 1.19 13.86
C VAL A 5 2.37 2.62 13.42
N VAL A 6 2.38 2.85 12.10
CA VAL A 6 1.93 4.10 11.48
C VAL A 6 0.54 3.86 10.88
N ARG A 7 -0.46 4.66 11.29
CA ARG A 7 -1.85 4.55 10.79
C ARG A 7 -2.35 5.79 10.05
N LYS A 8 -1.78 6.96 10.37
CA LYS A 8 -2.22 8.22 9.78
C LYS A 8 -1.83 8.24 8.31
N HIS A 9 -2.82 8.42 7.43
CA HIS A 9 -2.60 8.37 5.97
C HIS A 9 -1.55 9.39 5.51
N SER A 10 -1.55 10.61 6.05
CA SER A 10 -0.53 11.62 5.71
C SER A 10 0.89 11.14 5.99
N ASP A 11 1.10 10.43 7.09
CA ASP A 11 2.44 9.98 7.49
C ASP A 11 2.87 8.79 6.62
N ILE A 12 1.92 7.94 6.23
CA ILE A 12 2.15 6.87 5.26
C ILE A 12 2.55 7.47 3.90
N ALA A 13 1.76 8.39 3.37
CA ALA A 13 1.93 8.97 2.05
C ALA A 13 3.18 9.87 1.93
N LEU A 14 3.46 10.68 2.97
CA LEU A 14 4.52 11.69 2.93
C LEU A 14 5.85 11.23 3.55
N THR A 15 5.84 10.18 4.38
CA THR A 15 7.06 9.71 5.06
C THR A 15 7.38 8.27 4.70
N VAL A 16 6.45 7.33 4.92
CA VAL A 16 6.73 5.89 4.77
C VAL A 16 6.97 5.51 3.31
N ILE A 17 6.10 5.93 2.41
CA ILE A 17 6.23 5.64 0.97
C ILE A 17 7.52 6.27 0.41
N PRO A 18 7.80 7.57 0.60
CA PRO A 18 9.05 8.16 0.10
C PRO A 18 10.32 7.49 0.64
N LEU A 19 10.31 7.04 1.91
CA LEU A 19 11.43 6.32 2.51
C LEU A 19 11.74 5.02 1.76
N PHE A 20 10.74 4.17 1.53
CA PHE A 20 10.94 2.88 0.84
C PHE A 20 11.01 3.01 -0.69
N ALA A 21 10.62 4.15 -1.26
CA ALA A 21 10.95 4.50 -2.64
C ALA A 21 12.44 4.83 -2.78
N LYS A 22 13.01 5.59 -1.82
CA LYS A 22 14.43 5.95 -1.80
C LYS A 22 15.33 4.77 -1.41
N TYR A 23 14.87 3.92 -0.49
CA TYR A 23 15.58 2.75 0.00
C TYR A 23 14.71 1.49 -0.20
N PRO A 24 14.72 0.89 -1.40
CA PRO A 24 13.83 -0.21 -1.75
C PRO A 24 14.04 -1.46 -0.91
N LEU A 25 12.94 -2.17 -0.65
CA LEU A 25 12.98 -3.52 -0.08
C LEU A 25 13.61 -4.48 -1.08
N GLN A 26 14.52 -5.35 -0.62
CA GLN A 26 15.22 -6.32 -1.48
C GLN A 26 14.54 -7.70 -1.52
N SER A 27 13.46 -7.90 -0.77
CA SER A 27 12.73 -9.17 -0.70
C SER A 27 11.51 -9.20 -1.61
N SER A 28 10.83 -10.35 -1.69
CA SER A 28 9.51 -10.48 -2.35
C SER A 28 8.46 -9.50 -1.82
N LYS A 29 8.69 -8.94 -0.63
CA LYS A 29 7.88 -7.87 -0.04
C LYS A 29 7.85 -6.59 -0.90
N LEU A 30 8.80 -6.40 -1.81
CA LEU A 30 8.80 -5.27 -2.73
C LEU A 30 7.52 -5.23 -3.59
N ALA A 31 7.01 -6.38 -4.01
CA ALA A 31 5.76 -6.46 -4.78
C ALA A 31 4.57 -5.99 -3.92
N ASP A 32 4.48 -6.43 -2.66
CA ASP A 32 3.45 -5.96 -1.72
C ASP A 32 3.57 -4.46 -1.45
N TYR A 33 4.79 -3.95 -1.35
CA TYR A 33 5.01 -2.52 -1.18
C TYR A 33 4.50 -1.71 -2.38
N LYS A 34 4.72 -2.19 -3.61
CA LYS A 34 4.21 -1.51 -4.83
C LYS A 34 2.70 -1.47 -4.86
N ASP A 35 2.03 -2.58 -4.56
CA ASP A 35 0.57 -2.66 -4.49
C ASP A 35 0.02 -1.76 -3.38
N PHE A 36 0.70 -1.70 -2.22
CA PHE A 36 0.37 -0.78 -1.14
C PHE A 36 0.48 0.69 -1.58
N CYS A 37 1.52 1.05 -2.34
CA CYS A 37 1.66 2.40 -2.89
C CYS A 37 0.55 2.73 -3.87
N GLU A 38 0.09 1.77 -4.67
CA GLU A 38 -1.00 1.98 -5.61
C GLU A 38 -2.31 2.28 -4.90
N VAL A 39 -2.64 1.52 -3.84
CA VAL A 39 -3.79 1.83 -2.98
C VAL A 39 -3.66 3.22 -2.35
N ALA A 40 -2.48 3.62 -1.90
CA ALA A 40 -2.27 4.97 -1.34
C ALA A 40 -2.60 6.08 -2.37
N LYS A 41 -2.23 5.91 -3.65
CA LYS A 41 -2.60 6.86 -4.71
C LYS A 41 -4.11 6.92 -4.96
N ILE A 42 -4.81 5.78 -4.92
CA ILE A 42 -6.28 5.71 -5.02
C ILE A 42 -6.93 6.44 -3.84
N ILE A 43 -6.30 6.39 -2.66
CA ILE A 43 -6.76 7.15 -1.49
C ILE A 43 -6.53 8.66 -1.68
N ASP A 44 -5.34 9.04 -2.15
CA ASP A 44 -4.96 10.45 -2.40
C ASP A 44 -5.87 11.12 -3.43
N SER A 45 -6.23 10.40 -4.50
CA SER A 45 -7.15 10.90 -5.54
C SER A 45 -8.62 10.92 -5.12
N LYS A 46 -8.94 10.47 -3.90
CA LYS A 46 -10.31 10.25 -3.39
C LYS A 46 -11.12 9.21 -4.17
N ALA A 47 -10.52 8.49 -5.12
CA ALA A 47 -11.21 7.47 -5.91
C ALA A 47 -11.75 6.30 -5.06
N HIS A 48 -11.14 6.01 -3.90
CA HIS A 48 -11.66 5.05 -2.92
C HIS A 48 -13.07 5.36 -2.38
N LEU A 49 -13.63 6.55 -2.64
CA LEU A 49 -15.01 6.89 -2.29
C LEU A 49 -16.02 6.46 -3.36
N THR A 50 -15.55 5.95 -4.49
CA THR A 50 -16.36 5.40 -5.58
C THR A 50 -16.42 3.88 -5.47
N LYS A 51 -17.48 3.28 -6.04
CA LYS A 51 -17.61 1.83 -6.08
C LYS A 51 -16.46 1.18 -6.85
N GLU A 52 -16.13 1.75 -8.00
CA GLU A 52 -15.07 1.29 -8.89
C GLU A 52 -13.70 1.37 -8.19
N GLY A 53 -13.45 2.45 -7.44
CA GLY A 53 -12.23 2.59 -6.66
C GLY A 53 -12.13 1.57 -5.51
N LEU A 54 -13.23 1.26 -4.83
CA LEU A 54 -13.26 0.21 -3.81
C LEU A 54 -13.04 -1.18 -4.41
N GLU A 55 -13.72 -1.51 -5.51
CA GLU A 55 -13.53 -2.79 -6.22
C GLU A 55 -12.08 -2.97 -6.69
N HIS A 56 -11.45 -1.89 -7.16
CA HIS A 56 -10.03 -1.93 -7.54
C HIS A 56 -9.12 -2.16 -6.33
N ILE A 57 -9.37 -1.51 -5.18
CA ILE A 57 -8.62 -1.76 -3.94
C ILE A 57 -8.78 -3.21 -3.49
N ASP A 58 -9.98 -3.77 -3.55
CA ASP A 58 -10.24 -5.16 -3.16
C ASP A 58 -9.51 -6.16 -4.08
N LEU A 59 -9.48 -5.90 -5.38
CA LEU A 59 -8.71 -6.69 -6.33
C LEU A 59 -7.21 -6.66 -5.99
N ILE A 60 -6.64 -5.46 -5.81
CA ILE A 60 -5.22 -5.31 -5.43
C ILE A 60 -4.94 -6.07 -4.12
N LYS A 61 -5.75 -5.84 -3.08
CA LYS A 61 -5.61 -6.46 -1.77
C LYS A 61 -5.63 -7.99 -1.84
N SER A 62 -6.45 -8.57 -2.71
CA SER A 62 -6.54 -10.03 -2.86
C SER A 62 -5.25 -10.68 -3.37
N GLY A 63 -4.45 -9.94 -4.15
CA GLY A 63 -3.15 -10.39 -4.69
C GLY A 63 -1.93 -10.03 -3.83
N MET A 64 -2.12 -9.43 -2.65
CA MET A 64 -1.03 -8.97 -1.78
C MET A 64 -0.74 -9.94 -0.62
N ASN A 65 0.47 -9.86 -0.10
CA ASN A 65 0.94 -10.58 1.08
C ASN A 65 0.75 -12.11 0.89
N ARG A 66 -0.09 -12.74 1.72
CA ARG A 66 -0.38 -14.18 1.63
C ARG A 66 -1.24 -14.56 0.41
N GLY A 67 -1.92 -13.59 -0.20
CA GLY A 67 -2.69 -13.80 -1.43
C GLY A 67 -1.84 -13.75 -2.69
N ARG A 68 -0.55 -13.40 -2.58
CA ARG A 68 0.35 -13.35 -3.73
C ARG A 68 0.80 -14.75 -4.11
N PHE A 69 0.48 -15.17 -5.33
CA PHE A 69 1.11 -16.33 -5.95
C PHE A 69 2.54 -15.97 -6.34
N SER A 70 3.50 -16.70 -5.77
CA SER A 70 4.95 -16.54 -5.98
C SER A 70 5.47 -17.46 -7.08
#